data_AF-A0A953LRM9-F1
#
_entry.id   AF-A0A953LRM9-F1
#
_cell.length_a   1.000
_cell.length_b   1.000
_cell.length_c   1.000
_cell.angle_alpha   90.00
_cell.angle_beta   90.00
_cell.angle_gamma   90.00
#
_symmetry.space_group_name_H-M   'P 1'
#
loop_
_entity.id
_entity.type
_entity.pdbx_description
1 polymer ?
#
loop_
_entity_poly.entity_id
_entity_poly.type
_entity_poly.pdbx_seq_one_letter_code
_entity_poly.pdbx_strand_id
1 'polypeptide(L)'
;MNPATKIDLAAVLNRSRPALARAITLLENDRPGAAELMAELAPRCGRAHVVGVTGAPGAGKSTLINALIGAFTQRGRSVAVVAVDPSSPISGGSILGDRLRMDEHGNRDDVFIRSVSSRGHLGGLSKTAGRVIDVFDAVGYDVVIVETVGAGQSEVEIRHFADTNIVVCPPGLGDEVQAIKAGIIEIADLLVVNKADLPQAERTVLDLTTATQLRHRADWKVKVLRTVATSGEGVAALVDAIGEHAAATGIGKRLKNPSPPAPLPQAGEGSVAQASDDELFAQLRRWRAAGRGAALATVVKTWGSSPRPEGSHLAVEEGGAFVGSVSGGCIEGAVIGEAQAAIADGQPRLLEFGVSDERAWEVGLACGGRVQVFVERVNDERIERLLAERAAKRPVTIVTRLADGAQALVAGDEIAGDLALTAEQREEIRRRLRSDKSGALESSGGALFARCYASAPRMVIVGAVHITQALAPMAAMAGFEVVVIDPRRAFATAERLPGVTVTTEWPDEALARIGLDAQTAMVTLSHDPKLDDPALIAALQSQCFYIGALGSSRTHAKRVARLTEAGLAEAIPRIRAPVGLDLGGRSPAEIAVSVLAQVIQARYSK
;
A
#
# COMPACT_ATOMS: atom_id res chain seq x y z
N MET A 1 -22.59 -26.86 -5.27
CA MET A 1 -21.17 -27.06 -4.90
C MET A 1 -20.51 -27.88 -5.99
N ASN A 2 -19.41 -27.40 -6.57
CA ASN A 2 -18.74 -28.05 -7.69
C ASN A 2 -17.71 -29.07 -7.14
N PRO A 3 -17.76 -30.37 -7.48
CA PRO A 3 -16.89 -31.41 -6.93
C PRO A 3 -15.41 -31.34 -7.37
N ALA A 4 -15.02 -30.38 -8.21
CA ALA A 4 -13.67 -30.26 -8.78
C ALA A 4 -12.62 -29.56 -7.89
N THR A 5 -12.92 -29.23 -6.63
CA THR A 5 -12.04 -28.40 -5.76
C THR A 5 -11.75 -29.00 -4.39
N LYS A 6 -11.99 -30.31 -4.17
CA LYS A 6 -11.68 -30.94 -2.88
C LYS A 6 -10.19 -31.30 -2.84
N ILE A 7 -9.42 -30.59 -2.02
CA ILE A 7 -8.02 -30.96 -1.72
C ILE A 7 -8.02 -32.32 -1.00
N ASP A 8 -7.15 -33.21 -1.42
CA ASP A 8 -6.89 -34.47 -0.72
C ASP A 8 -6.02 -34.19 0.52
N LEU A 9 -6.68 -33.94 1.66
CA LEU A 9 -6.00 -33.67 2.93
C LEU A 9 -5.08 -34.81 3.35
N ALA A 10 -5.45 -36.08 3.10
CA ALA A 10 -4.62 -37.22 3.47
C ALA A 10 -3.31 -37.21 2.68
N ALA A 11 -3.36 -36.91 1.38
CA ALA A 11 -2.17 -36.75 0.55
C ALA A 11 -1.31 -35.55 1.00
N VAL A 12 -1.92 -34.44 1.42
CA VAL A 12 -1.21 -33.28 1.97
C VAL A 12 -0.48 -33.65 3.26
N LEU A 13 -1.17 -34.28 4.22
CA LEU A 13 -0.61 -34.71 5.50
C LEU A 13 0.52 -35.74 5.33
N ASN A 14 0.45 -36.58 4.29
CA ASN A 14 1.50 -37.53 3.92
C ASN A 14 2.64 -36.91 3.08
N ARG A 15 2.72 -35.57 2.98
CA ARG A 15 3.74 -34.82 2.21
C ARG A 15 3.85 -35.21 0.74
N SER A 16 2.76 -35.61 0.11
CA SER A 16 2.76 -35.82 -1.34
C SER A 16 3.13 -34.51 -2.04
N ARG A 17 4.27 -34.47 -2.73
CA ARG A 17 4.79 -33.26 -3.40
C ARG A 17 3.74 -32.58 -4.30
N PRO A 18 3.00 -33.30 -5.18
CA PRO A 18 1.92 -32.70 -5.96
C PRO A 18 0.76 -32.16 -5.11
N ALA A 19 0.41 -32.83 -4.01
CA ALA A 19 -0.66 -32.39 -3.12
C ALA A 19 -0.26 -31.12 -2.35
N LEU A 20 0.97 -31.07 -1.84
CA LEU A 20 1.55 -29.89 -1.20
C LEU A 20 1.62 -28.70 -2.18
N ALA A 21 2.11 -28.91 -3.39
CA ALA A 21 2.16 -27.86 -4.40
C ALA A 21 0.77 -27.32 -4.74
N ARG A 22 -0.25 -28.18 -4.83
CA ARG A 22 -1.65 -27.77 -5.05
C ARG A 22 -2.24 -27.03 -3.86
N ALA A 23 -1.99 -27.50 -2.64
CA ALA A 23 -2.42 -26.85 -1.41
C ALA A 23 -1.83 -25.44 -1.30
N ILE A 24 -0.52 -25.31 -1.53
CA ILE A 24 0.17 -24.02 -1.58
C ILE A 24 -0.43 -23.13 -2.68
N THR A 25 -0.63 -23.65 -3.89
CA THR A 25 -1.20 -22.87 -5.00
C THR A 25 -2.63 -22.38 -4.68
N LEU A 26 -3.41 -23.18 -3.96
CA LEU A 26 -4.75 -22.82 -3.50
C LEU A 26 -4.69 -21.68 -2.46
N LEU A 27 -3.76 -21.76 -1.49
CA LEU A 27 -3.52 -20.72 -0.50
C LEU A 27 -2.96 -19.43 -1.10
N GLU A 28 -2.03 -19.56 -2.06
CA GLU A 28 -1.49 -18.43 -2.81
C GLU A 28 -2.63 -17.67 -3.48
N ASN A 29 -3.49 -18.35 -4.22
CA ASN A 29 -4.54 -17.71 -5.02
C ASN A 29 -5.85 -17.41 -4.25
N ASP A 30 -5.84 -17.54 -2.92
CA ASP A 30 -7.00 -17.33 -2.02
C ASP A 30 -8.30 -17.97 -2.57
N ARG A 31 -8.18 -19.19 -3.12
CA ARG A 31 -9.31 -19.88 -3.76
C ARG A 31 -10.30 -20.39 -2.69
N PRO A 32 -11.59 -20.57 -3.04
CA PRO A 32 -12.55 -21.25 -2.16
C PRO A 32 -12.00 -22.58 -1.64
N GLY A 33 -12.06 -22.81 -0.32
CA GLY A 33 -11.48 -23.96 0.38
C GLY A 33 -10.17 -23.67 1.12
N ALA A 34 -9.54 -22.50 0.91
CA ALA A 34 -8.29 -22.12 1.60
C ALA A 34 -8.46 -22.02 3.12
N ALA A 35 -9.54 -21.37 3.58
CA ALA A 35 -9.82 -21.22 5.00
C ALA A 35 -10.12 -22.56 5.69
N GLU A 36 -10.83 -23.46 5.01
CA GLU A 36 -11.15 -24.81 5.51
C GLU A 36 -9.86 -25.64 5.69
N LEU A 37 -9.01 -25.65 4.66
CA LEU A 37 -7.70 -26.31 4.74
C LEU A 37 -6.87 -25.77 5.91
N MET A 38 -6.80 -24.44 6.09
CA MET A 38 -6.06 -23.85 7.20
C MET A 38 -6.65 -24.23 8.57
N ALA A 39 -7.97 -24.29 8.70
CA ALA A 39 -8.63 -24.71 9.93
C ALA A 39 -8.31 -26.18 10.28
N GLU A 40 -8.20 -27.05 9.27
CA GLU A 40 -7.81 -28.45 9.48
C GLU A 40 -6.32 -28.61 9.86
N LEU A 41 -5.45 -27.75 9.33
CA LEU A 41 -4.01 -27.78 9.60
C LEU A 41 -3.63 -27.10 10.92
N ALA A 42 -4.35 -26.07 11.35
CA ALA A 42 -4.02 -25.25 12.52
C ALA A 42 -3.72 -26.04 13.81
N PRO A 43 -4.46 -27.12 14.18
CA PRO A 43 -4.16 -27.91 15.38
C PRO A 43 -2.82 -28.65 15.34
N ARG A 44 -2.17 -28.73 14.17
CA ARG A 44 -0.91 -29.46 13.96
C ARG A 44 0.33 -28.56 13.90
N CYS A 45 0.14 -27.24 13.84
CA CYS A 45 1.22 -26.26 13.80
C CYS A 45 1.92 -26.09 15.16
N GLY A 46 3.07 -25.44 15.15
CA GLY A 46 3.90 -25.12 16.32
C GLY A 46 5.00 -26.13 16.60
N ARG A 47 5.33 -27.00 15.65
CA ARG A 47 6.29 -28.11 15.81
C ARG A 47 7.58 -27.89 15.02
N ALA A 48 7.48 -27.24 13.86
CA ALA A 48 8.64 -26.91 13.05
C ALA A 48 9.42 -25.74 13.67
N HIS A 49 10.74 -25.79 13.56
CA HIS A 49 11.59 -24.64 13.84
C HIS A 49 11.62 -23.71 12.63
N VAL A 50 11.04 -22.51 12.77
CA VAL A 50 11.05 -21.52 11.68
C VAL A 50 12.30 -20.64 11.78
N VAL A 51 13.13 -20.67 10.73
CA VAL A 51 14.41 -19.93 10.67
C VAL A 51 14.33 -18.87 9.59
N GLY A 52 14.42 -17.61 9.99
CA GLY A 52 14.42 -16.47 9.07
C GLY A 52 15.84 -16.13 8.63
N VAL A 53 16.07 -15.95 7.33
CA VAL A 53 17.35 -15.52 6.76
C VAL A 53 17.17 -14.24 5.96
N THR A 54 17.84 -13.17 6.37
CA THR A 54 17.85 -11.86 5.70
C THR A 54 19.27 -11.30 5.60
N GLY A 55 19.47 -10.18 4.91
CA GLY A 55 20.77 -9.52 4.76
C GLY A 55 20.94 -8.87 3.38
N ALA A 56 21.99 -8.07 3.22
CA ALA A 56 22.21 -7.27 2.02
C ALA A 56 22.26 -8.12 0.72
N PRO A 57 21.86 -7.57 -0.44
CA PRO A 57 22.12 -8.18 -1.74
C PRO A 57 23.61 -8.52 -1.90
N GLY A 58 23.94 -9.68 -2.47
CA GLY A 58 25.33 -10.09 -2.68
C GLY A 58 26.05 -10.67 -1.45
N ALA A 59 25.44 -10.70 -0.26
CA ALA A 59 26.00 -11.34 0.94
C ALA A 59 26.16 -12.87 0.86
N GLY A 60 25.61 -13.50 -0.19
CA GLY A 60 25.66 -14.95 -0.39
C GLY A 60 24.57 -15.73 0.37
N LYS A 61 23.42 -15.09 0.65
CA LYS A 61 22.28 -15.70 1.37
C LYS A 61 21.81 -17.01 0.75
N SER A 62 21.50 -17.01 -0.53
CA SER A 62 20.95 -18.21 -1.20
C SER A 62 21.96 -19.37 -1.22
N THR A 63 23.25 -19.06 -1.38
CA THR A 63 24.33 -20.06 -1.24
C THR A 63 24.43 -20.59 0.20
N LEU A 64 24.30 -19.73 1.21
CA LEU A 64 24.30 -20.14 2.61
C LEU A 64 23.07 -20.98 2.96
N ILE A 65 21.89 -20.63 2.43
CA ILE A 65 20.66 -21.42 2.61
C ILE A 65 20.83 -22.82 2.01
N ASN A 66 21.41 -22.93 0.81
CA ASN A 66 21.71 -24.25 0.23
C ASN A 66 22.63 -25.07 1.15
N ALA A 67 23.71 -24.47 1.66
CA ALA A 67 24.60 -25.14 2.60
C ALA A 67 23.88 -25.55 3.92
N LEU A 68 22.97 -24.72 4.42
CA LEU A 68 22.15 -25.02 5.60
C LEU A 68 21.20 -26.20 5.34
N ILE A 69 20.55 -26.27 4.17
CA ILE A 69 19.70 -27.42 3.80
C ILE A 69 20.53 -28.71 3.85
N GLY A 70 21.72 -28.70 3.24
CA GLY A 70 22.65 -29.83 3.30
C GLY A 70 23.01 -30.23 4.73
N ALA A 71 23.36 -29.27 5.58
CA ALA A 71 23.74 -29.52 6.97
C ALA A 71 22.58 -30.03 7.85
N PHE A 72 21.36 -29.50 7.68
CA PHE A 72 20.18 -29.99 8.39
C PHE A 72 19.80 -31.41 7.96
N THR A 73 19.79 -31.67 6.66
CA THR A 73 19.43 -32.99 6.12
C THR A 73 20.46 -34.06 6.47
N GLN A 74 21.76 -33.74 6.53
CA GLN A 74 22.80 -34.64 7.07
C GLN A 74 22.55 -35.01 8.54
N ARG A 75 21.86 -34.16 9.30
CA ARG A 75 21.44 -34.43 10.68
C ARG A 75 20.05 -35.11 10.75
N GLY A 76 19.55 -35.63 9.63
CA GLY A 76 18.27 -36.32 9.55
C GLY A 76 17.04 -35.42 9.72
N ARG A 77 17.18 -34.10 9.53
CA ARG A 77 16.08 -33.14 9.62
C ARG A 77 15.49 -32.87 8.24
N SER A 78 14.16 -32.91 8.15
CA SER A 78 13.43 -32.49 6.96
C SER A 78 13.33 -30.96 6.90
N VAL A 79 13.55 -30.39 5.70
CA VAL A 79 13.67 -28.94 5.50
C VAL A 79 12.70 -28.45 4.42
N ALA A 80 11.90 -27.45 4.76
CA ALA A 80 11.15 -26.67 3.77
C ALA A 80 11.76 -25.26 3.62
N VAL A 81 11.75 -24.72 2.41
CA VAL A 81 12.23 -23.35 2.13
C VAL A 81 11.11 -22.54 1.50
N VAL A 82 10.81 -21.40 2.11
CA VAL A 82 9.87 -20.39 1.62
C VAL A 82 10.67 -19.16 1.20
N ALA A 83 10.91 -19.01 -0.10
CA ALA A 83 11.59 -17.83 -0.64
C ALA A 83 10.55 -16.76 -0.98
N VAL A 84 10.64 -15.58 -0.35
CA VAL A 84 9.74 -14.46 -0.64
C VAL A 84 10.37 -13.58 -1.72
N ASP A 85 9.88 -13.74 -2.94
CA ASP A 85 10.36 -13.04 -4.12
C ASP A 85 9.48 -11.82 -4.44
N PRO A 86 10.01 -10.76 -5.08
CA PRO A 86 9.20 -9.68 -5.62
C PRO A 86 8.20 -10.22 -6.64
N SER A 87 7.08 -9.52 -6.78
CA SER A 87 6.00 -9.92 -7.71
C SER A 87 6.34 -9.56 -9.14
N SER A 88 6.14 -10.51 -10.05
CA SER A 88 6.20 -10.24 -11.49
C SER A 88 5.09 -9.26 -11.86
N PRO A 89 5.42 -8.11 -12.50
CA PRO A 89 4.42 -7.14 -12.93
C PRO A 89 3.49 -7.66 -14.04
N ILE A 90 3.83 -8.81 -14.65
CA ILE A 90 3.06 -9.41 -15.75
C ILE A 90 2.18 -10.57 -15.26
N SER A 91 2.73 -11.46 -14.42
CA SER A 91 2.03 -12.68 -14.02
C SER A 91 1.54 -12.68 -12.56
N GLY A 92 1.98 -11.73 -11.74
CA GLY A 92 1.71 -11.70 -10.29
C GLY A 92 2.45 -12.79 -9.48
N GLY A 93 3.13 -13.73 -10.14
CA GLY A 93 3.96 -14.79 -9.55
C GLY A 93 5.33 -14.29 -9.10
N SER A 94 6.16 -15.18 -8.56
CA SER A 94 7.55 -14.87 -8.17
C SER A 94 8.42 -14.59 -9.39
N ILE A 95 9.25 -13.53 -9.34
CA ILE A 95 10.16 -13.16 -10.44
C ILE A 95 11.31 -14.18 -10.61
N LEU A 96 11.91 -14.62 -9.50
CA LEU A 96 13.09 -15.48 -9.53
C LEU A 96 12.72 -16.97 -9.59
N GLY A 97 11.65 -17.35 -8.90
CA GLY A 97 11.08 -18.69 -8.95
C GLY A 97 11.96 -19.78 -8.33
N ASP A 98 11.41 -20.99 -8.24
CA ASP A 98 12.03 -22.12 -7.51
C ASP A 98 13.36 -22.58 -8.15
N ARG A 99 13.56 -22.32 -9.45
CA ARG A 99 14.59 -22.96 -10.30
C ARG A 99 16.03 -22.70 -9.86
N LEU A 100 16.37 -21.50 -9.37
CA LEU A 100 17.74 -21.17 -8.95
C LEU A 100 18.20 -21.92 -7.69
N ARG A 101 17.26 -22.47 -6.91
CA ARG A 101 17.52 -23.13 -5.62
C ARG A 101 17.27 -24.65 -5.66
N MET A 102 16.70 -25.17 -6.76
CA MET A 102 16.28 -26.56 -6.88
C MET A 102 17.36 -27.53 -7.40
N ASP A 103 18.42 -27.06 -8.09
CA ASP A 103 19.31 -27.96 -8.83
C ASP A 103 20.10 -28.95 -7.95
N GLU A 104 20.45 -28.60 -6.70
CA GLU A 104 21.29 -29.44 -5.83
C GLU A 104 20.49 -30.34 -4.86
N HIS A 105 19.28 -29.92 -4.46
CA HIS A 105 18.46 -30.61 -3.45
C HIS A 105 17.04 -30.96 -3.92
N GLY A 106 16.67 -30.60 -5.15
CA GLY A 106 15.31 -30.73 -5.68
C GLY A 106 14.76 -32.15 -5.76
N ASN A 107 15.62 -33.18 -5.75
CA ASN A 107 15.22 -34.58 -5.83
C ASN A 107 15.10 -35.30 -4.47
N ARG A 108 15.33 -34.61 -3.34
CA ARG A 108 15.23 -35.26 -2.02
C ARG A 108 13.83 -35.17 -1.43
N ASP A 109 13.29 -36.28 -0.95
CA ASP A 109 11.95 -36.32 -0.35
C ASP A 109 11.85 -35.57 0.98
N ASP A 110 12.97 -35.39 1.68
CA ASP A 110 13.09 -34.62 2.93
C ASP A 110 13.24 -33.12 2.70
N VAL A 111 13.29 -32.65 1.45
CA VAL A 111 13.42 -31.22 1.09
C VAL A 111 12.28 -30.75 0.20
N PHE A 112 11.72 -29.58 0.50
CA PHE A 112 10.76 -28.88 -0.36
C PHE A 112 11.12 -27.40 -0.48
N ILE A 113 11.14 -26.86 -1.69
CA ILE A 113 11.47 -25.45 -1.93
C ILE A 113 10.31 -24.81 -2.67
N ARG A 114 9.90 -23.63 -2.21
CA ARG A 114 8.86 -22.84 -2.85
C ARG A 114 9.15 -21.35 -2.77
N SER A 115 9.13 -20.70 -3.91
CA SER A 115 9.07 -19.26 -4.05
C SER A 115 7.64 -18.78 -4.00
N VAL A 116 7.36 -17.84 -3.10
CA VAL A 116 6.08 -17.17 -2.93
C VAL A 116 6.25 -15.72 -3.35
N SER A 117 5.30 -15.20 -4.12
CA SER A 117 5.27 -13.79 -4.52
C SER A 117 4.86 -12.89 -3.35
N SER A 118 5.54 -11.76 -3.17
CA SER A 118 5.16 -10.71 -2.21
C SER A 118 3.85 -9.97 -2.57
N ARG A 119 3.28 -10.24 -3.75
CA ARG A 119 2.07 -9.61 -4.34
C ARG A 119 1.91 -8.12 -4.06
N GLY A 120 2.93 -7.32 -4.32
CA GLY A 120 2.86 -5.85 -4.19
C GLY A 120 2.63 -5.31 -2.78
N HIS A 121 2.78 -6.12 -1.74
CA HIS A 121 2.73 -5.66 -0.35
C HIS A 121 4.08 -5.00 -0.01
N LEU A 122 4.18 -3.68 -0.18
CA LEU A 122 5.29 -2.89 0.36
C LEU A 122 5.11 -2.83 1.89
N GLY A 123 5.77 -3.74 2.61
CA GLY A 123 5.73 -3.78 4.07
C GLY A 123 4.99 -5.00 4.66
N GLY A 124 5.12 -6.17 4.04
CA GLY A 124 4.66 -7.42 4.62
C GLY A 124 5.24 -8.63 3.89
N LEU A 125 6.07 -9.46 4.53
CA LEU A 125 6.10 -10.89 4.25
C LEU A 125 4.62 -11.33 4.18
N SER A 126 4.17 -11.74 3.00
CA SER A 126 2.74 -11.77 2.69
C SER A 126 1.98 -12.68 3.67
N LYS A 127 0.70 -12.39 3.95
CA LYS A 127 -0.19 -13.32 4.71
C LYS A 127 -0.10 -14.76 4.15
N THR A 128 0.13 -14.87 2.85
CA THR A 128 0.40 -16.10 2.13
C THR A 128 1.66 -16.82 2.62
N ALA A 129 2.79 -16.12 2.81
CA ALA A 129 4.02 -16.73 3.33
C ALA A 129 3.79 -17.37 4.71
N GLY A 130 3.09 -16.68 5.61
CA GLY A 130 2.67 -17.25 6.91
C GLY A 130 1.84 -18.54 6.76
N ARG A 131 0.81 -18.51 5.92
CA ARG A 131 -0.02 -19.70 5.64
C ARG A 131 0.79 -20.86 5.04
N VAL A 132 1.75 -20.56 4.16
CA VAL A 132 2.63 -21.57 3.56
C VAL A 132 3.59 -22.17 4.59
N ILE A 133 4.15 -21.35 5.49
CA ILE A 133 4.95 -21.82 6.64
C ILE A 133 4.12 -22.78 7.49
N ASP A 134 2.87 -22.42 7.80
CA ASP A 134 1.96 -23.24 8.60
C ASP A 134 1.60 -24.56 7.92
N VAL A 135 1.51 -24.61 6.58
CA VAL A 135 1.36 -25.88 5.85
C VAL A 135 2.56 -26.78 6.11
N PHE A 136 3.78 -26.28 5.94
CA PHE A 136 4.98 -27.09 6.15
C PHE A 136 5.15 -27.56 7.61
N ASP A 137 4.79 -26.70 8.56
CA ASP A 137 4.76 -27.04 9.98
C ASP A 137 3.73 -28.14 10.27
N ALA A 138 2.49 -27.98 9.81
CA ALA A 138 1.40 -28.92 10.04
C ALA A 138 1.62 -30.32 9.44
N VAL A 139 2.32 -30.41 8.31
CA VAL A 139 2.69 -31.70 7.69
C VAL A 139 3.99 -32.27 8.26
N GLY A 140 4.63 -31.56 9.19
CA GLY A 140 5.67 -32.05 10.09
C GLY A 140 7.11 -31.83 9.64
N TYR A 141 7.39 -30.89 8.73
CA TYR A 141 8.79 -30.55 8.44
C TYR A 141 9.50 -30.13 9.73
N ASP A 142 10.73 -30.60 9.95
CA ASP A 142 11.47 -30.27 11.17
C ASP A 142 11.89 -28.79 11.18
N VAL A 143 12.29 -28.28 10.02
CA VAL A 143 12.80 -26.92 9.84
C VAL A 143 12.12 -26.26 8.67
N VAL A 144 11.65 -25.02 8.85
CA VAL A 144 11.14 -24.16 7.77
C VAL A 144 12.03 -22.94 7.66
N ILE A 145 12.82 -22.85 6.58
CA ILE A 145 13.66 -21.70 6.29
C ILE A 145 12.86 -20.68 5.49
N VAL A 146 12.87 -19.42 5.92
CA VAL A 146 12.20 -18.31 5.23
C VAL A 146 13.28 -17.33 4.76
N GLU A 147 13.30 -16.99 3.47
CA GLU A 147 14.25 -16.03 2.90
C GLU A 147 13.52 -14.82 2.32
N THR A 148 14.07 -13.61 2.51
CA THR A 148 13.65 -12.40 1.80
C THR A 148 14.62 -12.05 0.66
N VAL A 149 14.10 -11.58 -0.47
CA VAL A 149 14.90 -11.04 -1.57
C VAL A 149 15.01 -9.52 -1.43
N GLY A 150 16.25 -9.00 -1.51
CA GLY A 150 16.64 -7.70 -0.97
C GLY A 150 16.18 -6.45 -1.73
N ALA A 151 16.35 -5.31 -1.02
CA ALA A 151 15.94 -3.91 -1.27
C ALA A 151 14.47 -3.59 -0.91
N GLY A 152 14.14 -3.63 0.39
CA GLY A 152 12.85 -3.15 0.90
C GLY A 152 12.63 -3.37 2.40
N GLN A 153 11.49 -2.90 2.91
CA GLN A 153 11.06 -3.04 4.33
C GLN A 153 10.83 -4.50 4.76
N SER A 154 10.77 -5.44 3.82
CA SER A 154 10.55 -6.88 4.07
C SER A 154 11.59 -7.53 4.97
N GLU A 155 12.79 -6.94 5.08
CA GLU A 155 13.90 -7.49 5.87
C GLU A 155 13.61 -7.47 7.39
N VAL A 156 12.86 -6.48 7.89
CA VAL A 156 12.51 -6.35 9.32
C VAL A 156 11.35 -7.28 9.70
N GLU A 157 10.50 -7.64 8.76
CA GLU A 157 9.27 -8.38 9.02
C GLU A 157 9.47 -9.87 9.27
N ILE A 158 10.59 -10.42 8.82
CA ILE A 158 10.96 -11.81 9.04
C ILE A 158 10.94 -12.18 10.54
N ARG A 159 11.17 -11.20 11.41
CA ARG A 159 11.06 -11.31 12.88
C ARG A 159 9.70 -11.80 13.37
N HIS A 160 8.62 -11.56 12.62
CA HIS A 160 7.27 -11.95 13.03
C HIS A 160 6.94 -13.39 12.65
N PHE A 161 7.70 -13.99 11.72
CA PHE A 161 7.46 -15.35 11.23
C PHE A 161 8.46 -16.36 11.80
N ALA A 162 9.69 -15.93 12.04
CA ALA A 162 10.77 -16.81 12.47
C ALA A 162 10.89 -16.92 13.99
N ASP A 163 11.23 -18.11 14.46
CA ASP A 163 11.63 -18.35 15.85
C ASP A 163 13.08 -17.93 16.09
N THR A 164 13.94 -18.07 15.06
CA THR A 164 15.34 -17.64 15.01
C THR A 164 15.59 -16.78 13.77
N ASN A 165 16.08 -15.56 13.96
CA ASN A 165 16.41 -14.62 12.88
C ASN A 165 17.92 -14.55 12.63
N ILE A 166 18.31 -14.81 11.39
CA ILE A 166 19.69 -14.77 10.91
C ILE A 166 19.86 -13.58 9.98
N VAL A 167 20.81 -12.70 10.30
CA VAL A 167 21.22 -11.60 9.43
C VAL A 167 22.59 -11.92 8.85
N VAL A 168 22.65 -12.03 7.52
CA VAL A 168 23.85 -12.38 6.75
C VAL A 168 24.53 -11.10 6.26
N CYS A 169 25.78 -10.92 6.66
CA CYS A 169 26.63 -9.78 6.35
C CYS A 169 27.80 -10.23 5.46
N PRO A 170 28.14 -9.49 4.38
CA PRO A 170 29.40 -9.69 3.68
C PRO A 170 30.58 -9.13 4.49
N PRO A 171 31.83 -9.52 4.16
CA PRO A 171 33.03 -8.91 4.71
C PRO A 171 33.21 -7.48 4.17
N GLY A 172 33.80 -6.60 4.98
CA GLY A 172 34.23 -5.28 4.53
C GLY A 172 33.14 -4.21 4.47
N LEU A 173 32.09 -4.34 5.29
CA LEU A 173 30.97 -3.41 5.35
C LEU A 173 31.34 -1.96 5.73
N GLY A 174 32.57 -1.63 6.16
CA GLY A 174 33.02 -0.25 6.40
C GLY A 174 32.01 0.63 7.17
N ASP A 175 31.75 1.84 6.65
CA ASP A 175 30.71 2.76 7.17
C ASP A 175 29.28 2.26 6.90
N GLU A 176 29.09 1.29 5.99
CA GLU A 176 27.79 0.65 5.70
C GLU A 176 27.31 -0.23 6.86
N VAL A 177 28.18 -0.62 7.81
CA VAL A 177 27.74 -1.20 9.09
C VAL A 177 26.76 -0.24 9.79
N GLN A 178 26.94 1.08 9.66
CA GLN A 178 26.01 2.08 10.21
C GLN A 178 24.69 2.14 9.42
N ALA A 179 24.73 1.96 8.10
CA ALA A 179 23.54 1.89 7.26
C ALA A 179 22.69 0.65 7.56
N ILE A 180 23.32 -0.50 7.84
CA ILE A 180 22.63 -1.75 8.23
C ILE A 180 22.19 -1.70 9.72
N LYS A 181 22.85 -0.89 10.57
CA LYS A 181 22.52 -0.73 11.99
C LYS A 181 21.12 -0.16 12.23
N ALA A 182 20.57 0.66 11.32
CA ALA A 182 19.23 1.22 11.45
C ALA A 182 18.15 0.19 11.05
N GLY A 183 17.84 -0.74 11.96
CA GLY A 183 16.66 -1.63 11.88
C GLY A 183 16.93 -3.11 11.60
N ILE A 184 17.93 -3.48 10.78
CA ILE A 184 18.14 -4.89 10.36
C ILE A 184 19.03 -5.67 11.35
N ILE A 185 20.09 -5.08 11.90
CA ILE A 185 20.90 -5.75 12.93
C ILE A 185 20.09 -5.93 14.25
N GLU A 186 19.03 -5.15 14.46
CA GLU A 186 18.18 -5.20 15.67
C GLU A 186 17.26 -6.40 15.77
N ILE A 187 16.95 -7.01 14.65
CA ILE A 187 16.13 -8.21 14.63
C ILE A 187 16.97 -9.50 14.74
N ALA A 188 18.30 -9.40 14.67
CA ALA A 188 19.18 -10.57 14.60
C ALA A 188 19.24 -11.31 15.93
N ASP A 189 18.91 -12.60 15.91
CA ASP A 189 19.23 -13.53 17.00
C ASP A 189 20.64 -14.14 16.77
N LEU A 190 21.01 -14.25 15.49
CA LEU A 190 22.34 -14.66 15.01
C LEU A 190 22.80 -13.72 13.89
N LEU A 191 24.04 -13.26 13.98
CA LEU A 191 24.73 -12.51 12.92
C LEU A 191 25.74 -13.44 12.24
N VAL A 192 25.72 -13.48 10.90
CA VAL A 192 26.60 -14.35 10.12
C VAL A 192 27.42 -13.52 9.16
N VAL A 193 28.74 -13.47 9.37
CA VAL A 193 29.69 -12.94 8.38
C VAL A 193 30.00 -14.05 7.40
N ASN A 194 29.34 -14.04 6.25
CA ASN A 194 29.53 -15.02 5.20
C ASN A 194 30.62 -14.56 4.23
N LYS A 195 31.23 -15.50 3.48
CA LYS A 195 32.46 -15.28 2.69
C LYS A 195 33.66 -14.93 3.58
N ALA A 196 33.75 -15.57 4.74
CA ALA A 196 34.79 -15.29 5.73
C ALA A 196 36.23 -15.56 5.24
N ASP A 197 36.38 -16.21 4.08
CA ASP A 197 37.63 -16.38 3.34
C ASP A 197 38.14 -15.09 2.67
N LEU A 198 37.30 -14.07 2.51
CA LEU A 198 37.69 -12.80 1.90
C LEU A 198 38.37 -11.84 2.90
N PRO A 199 39.19 -10.89 2.40
CA PRO A 199 39.78 -9.85 3.23
C PRO A 199 38.70 -9.08 4.02
N GLN A 200 39.09 -8.56 5.18
CA GLN A 200 38.24 -7.76 6.09
C GLN A 200 37.16 -8.56 6.87
N ALA A 201 37.04 -9.87 6.68
CA ALA A 201 36.10 -10.70 7.45
C ALA A 201 36.32 -10.60 8.97
N GLU A 202 37.56 -10.73 9.42
CA GLU A 202 37.93 -10.58 10.84
C GLU A 202 37.52 -9.22 11.42
N ARG A 203 37.72 -8.16 10.64
CA ARG A 203 37.34 -6.80 11.05
C ARG A 203 35.83 -6.67 11.18
N THR A 204 35.07 -7.16 10.20
CA THR A 204 33.60 -7.15 10.25
C THR A 204 33.06 -7.96 11.44
N VAL A 205 33.66 -9.10 11.77
CA VAL A 205 33.30 -9.88 12.96
C VAL A 205 33.53 -9.06 14.24
N LEU A 206 34.67 -8.38 14.35
CA LEU A 206 35.00 -7.53 15.50
C LEU A 206 34.00 -6.36 15.62
N ASP A 207 33.69 -5.68 14.52
CA ASP A 207 32.78 -4.55 14.48
C ASP A 207 31.36 -4.96 14.90
N LEU A 208 30.86 -6.09 14.39
CA LEU A 208 29.55 -6.64 14.77
C LEU A 208 29.52 -7.14 16.21
N THR A 209 30.59 -7.78 16.67
CA THR A 209 30.69 -8.25 18.07
C THR A 209 30.63 -7.06 19.03
N THR A 210 31.37 -6.00 18.74
CA THR A 210 31.35 -4.75 19.52
C THR A 210 29.96 -4.11 19.49
N ALA A 211 29.30 -4.05 18.32
CA ALA A 211 27.96 -3.50 18.19
C ALA A 211 26.90 -4.26 19.00
N THR A 212 27.01 -5.59 19.10
CA THR A 212 26.09 -6.41 19.90
C THR A 212 26.34 -6.32 21.41
N GLN A 213 27.58 -6.09 21.86
CA GLN A 213 27.89 -5.94 23.29
C GLN A 213 27.27 -4.70 23.92
N LEU A 214 27.02 -3.65 23.11
CA LEU A 214 26.33 -2.44 23.56
C LEU A 214 24.81 -2.65 23.71
N ARG A 215 24.29 -3.83 23.35
CA ARG A 215 22.87 -4.18 23.48
C ARG A 215 22.65 -5.14 24.64
N HIS A 216 21.84 -4.72 25.61
CA HIS A 216 21.33 -5.61 26.65
C HIS A 216 19.98 -6.19 26.23
N ARG A 217 19.97 -7.44 25.76
CA ARG A 217 18.79 -8.31 25.76
C ARG A 217 18.88 -9.27 26.94
N ALA A 218 17.82 -9.33 27.75
CA ALA A 218 17.81 -10.13 28.98
C ALA A 218 17.66 -11.65 28.71
N ASP A 219 17.20 -12.01 27.53
CA ASP A 219 16.72 -13.35 27.14
C ASP A 219 17.68 -14.11 26.22
N TRP A 220 18.48 -13.43 25.39
CA TRP A 220 19.46 -14.07 24.51
C TRP A 220 20.63 -13.15 24.16
N LYS A 221 21.85 -13.70 24.19
CA LYS A 221 23.06 -13.01 23.73
C LYS A 221 23.29 -13.32 22.26
N VAL A 222 23.12 -12.31 21.40
CA VAL A 222 23.34 -12.42 19.94
C VAL A 222 24.76 -12.93 19.67
N LYS A 223 24.86 -13.98 18.86
CA LYS A 223 26.15 -14.59 18.47
C LYS A 223 26.55 -14.08 17.08
N VAL A 224 27.83 -13.78 16.91
CA VAL A 224 28.44 -13.45 15.61
C VAL A 224 29.24 -14.66 15.15
N LEU A 225 28.89 -15.21 13.99
CA LEU A 225 29.45 -16.43 13.42
C LEU A 225 30.10 -16.14 12.07
N ARG A 226 31.09 -16.95 11.70
CA ARG A 226 31.76 -16.89 10.39
C ARG A 226 31.33 -18.09 9.56
N THR A 227 31.05 -17.86 8.27
CA THR A 227 30.78 -18.96 7.33
C THR A 227 31.45 -18.72 5.99
N VAL A 228 31.81 -19.82 5.33
CA VAL A 228 32.15 -19.84 3.90
C VAL A 228 31.17 -20.80 3.23
N ALA A 229 30.04 -20.27 2.77
CA ALA A 229 28.94 -21.08 2.26
C ALA A 229 29.33 -22.04 1.13
N THR A 230 30.32 -21.69 0.32
CA THR A 230 30.81 -22.50 -0.81
C THR A 230 31.64 -23.71 -0.39
N SER A 231 32.40 -23.62 0.70
CA SER A 231 33.18 -24.74 1.24
C SER A 231 32.46 -25.51 2.36
N GLY A 232 31.39 -24.92 2.90
CA GLY A 232 30.66 -25.44 4.06
C GLY A 232 31.31 -25.10 5.41
N GLU A 233 32.43 -24.38 5.41
CA GLU A 233 33.11 -23.99 6.65
C GLU A 233 32.20 -23.11 7.53
N GLY A 234 32.14 -23.44 8.82
CA GLY A 234 31.31 -22.73 9.80
C GLY A 234 29.80 -23.03 9.73
N VAL A 235 29.31 -23.72 8.69
CA VAL A 235 27.87 -23.99 8.53
C VAL A 235 27.34 -24.95 9.60
N ALA A 236 28.12 -25.97 9.99
CA ALA A 236 27.72 -26.87 11.08
C ALA A 236 27.57 -26.13 12.42
N ALA A 237 28.49 -25.22 12.73
CA ALA A 237 28.43 -24.38 13.93
C ALA A 237 27.23 -23.41 13.88
N LEU A 238 26.86 -22.92 12.69
CA LEU A 238 25.64 -22.13 12.52
C LEU A 238 24.38 -22.96 12.82
N VAL A 239 24.30 -24.21 12.35
CA VAL A 239 23.19 -25.11 12.69
C VAL A 239 23.11 -25.38 14.20
N ASP A 240 24.26 -25.56 14.86
CA ASP A 240 24.31 -25.72 16.33
C ASP A 240 23.77 -24.46 17.03
N ALA A 241 24.21 -23.27 16.63
CA ALA A 241 23.75 -22.01 17.20
C ALA A 241 22.24 -21.75 16.98
N ILE A 242 21.70 -22.17 15.82
CA ILE A 242 20.26 -22.15 15.55
C ILE A 242 19.51 -23.01 16.57
N GLY A 243 19.99 -24.24 16.80
CA GLY A 243 19.40 -25.17 17.78
C GLY A 243 19.50 -24.68 19.22
N GLU A 244 20.62 -24.08 19.61
CA GLU A 244 20.81 -23.47 20.93
C GLU A 244 19.83 -22.31 21.17
N HIS A 245 19.61 -21.46 20.16
CA HIS A 245 18.63 -20.38 20.28
C HIS A 245 17.21 -20.90 20.47
N ALA A 246 16.82 -21.92 19.70
CA ALA A 246 15.52 -22.58 19.85
C ALA A 246 15.36 -23.25 21.23
N ALA A 247 16.42 -23.86 21.76
CA ALA A 247 16.39 -24.45 23.10
C ALA A 247 16.22 -23.38 24.20
N ALA A 248 16.88 -22.22 24.05
CA ALA A 248 16.81 -21.14 25.04
C ALA A 248 15.49 -20.36 25.00
N THR A 249 14.93 -20.15 23.80
CA THR A 249 13.82 -19.20 23.61
C THR A 249 12.51 -19.86 23.14
N GLY A 250 12.56 -21.15 22.81
CA GLY A 250 11.43 -21.93 22.32
C GLY A 250 11.14 -21.73 20.83
N ILE A 251 10.30 -22.63 20.30
CA ILE A 251 9.76 -22.59 18.93
C ILE A 251 8.25 -22.30 18.92
N GLY A 252 7.72 -21.97 17.75
CA GLY A 252 6.30 -21.65 17.55
C GLY A 252 5.90 -20.32 18.19
N LYS A 253 6.84 -19.39 18.39
CA LYS A 253 6.57 -18.07 19.00
C LYS A 253 5.52 -17.29 18.20
N ARG A 254 5.56 -17.41 16.88
CA ARG A 254 4.62 -16.80 15.93
C ARG A 254 3.14 -17.17 16.18
N LEU A 255 2.88 -18.34 16.80
CA LEU A 255 1.53 -18.83 17.10
C LEU A 255 1.07 -18.45 18.51
N LYS A 256 2.00 -18.21 19.44
CA LYS A 256 1.72 -17.89 20.85
C LYS A 256 1.45 -16.40 21.07
N ASN A 257 2.15 -15.55 20.32
CA ASN A 257 1.86 -14.13 20.19
C ASN A 257 1.49 -13.85 18.73
N PRO A 258 0.28 -14.22 18.28
CA PRO A 258 -0.16 -13.77 16.98
C PRO A 258 -0.12 -12.25 17.03
N SER A 259 0.78 -11.63 16.26
CA SER A 259 0.61 -10.21 15.95
C SER A 259 -0.85 -10.04 15.52
N PRO A 260 -1.59 -9.05 16.06
CA PRO A 260 -3.00 -8.91 15.72
C PRO A 260 -3.11 -8.99 14.20
N PRO A 261 -3.99 -9.84 13.66
CA PRO A 261 -4.11 -9.96 12.22
C PRO A 261 -4.35 -8.55 11.70
N ALA A 262 -3.43 -8.03 10.88
CA ALA A 262 -3.70 -6.82 10.13
C ALA A 262 -5.07 -7.05 9.48
N PRO A 263 -6.07 -6.18 9.74
CA PRO A 263 -7.44 -6.42 9.34
C PRO A 263 -7.48 -6.90 7.89
N LEU A 264 -8.29 -7.92 7.61
CA LEU A 264 -8.49 -8.39 6.24
C LEU A 264 -9.14 -7.25 5.46
N PRO A 265 -8.50 -6.73 4.39
CA PRO A 265 -9.25 -5.97 3.40
C PRO A 265 -10.22 -6.96 2.77
N GLN A 266 -11.52 -6.65 2.81
CA GLN A 266 -12.50 -7.40 2.03
C GLN A 266 -12.18 -7.23 0.54
N ALA A 267 -12.37 -8.31 -0.22
CA ALA A 267 -11.96 -8.42 -1.62
C ALA A 267 -12.47 -7.23 -2.46
N GLY A 268 -11.52 -6.44 -2.96
CA GLY A 268 -11.77 -5.32 -3.87
C GLY A 268 -10.56 -4.39 -4.00
N GLU A 269 -9.76 -4.65 -5.04
CA GLU A 269 -8.85 -3.69 -5.71
C GLU A 269 -7.55 -3.27 -4.99
N GLY A 270 -6.52 -3.02 -5.80
CA GLY A 270 -5.12 -3.02 -5.40
C GLY A 270 -4.61 -1.74 -4.72
N SER A 271 -3.37 -1.85 -4.24
CA SER A 271 -2.49 -0.85 -3.58
C SER A 271 -2.49 -0.87 -2.04
N VAL A 272 -1.30 -0.69 -1.48
CA VAL A 272 -0.94 -0.79 -0.06
C VAL A 272 -1.69 0.28 0.73
N ALA A 273 -2.73 -0.12 1.48
CA ALA A 273 -3.47 0.80 2.33
C ALA A 273 -2.71 1.06 3.63
N GLN A 274 -2.29 2.31 3.79
CA GLN A 274 -2.25 3.04 5.05
C GLN A 274 -3.54 2.74 5.85
N ALA A 275 -3.57 2.92 7.18
CA ALA A 275 -4.88 3.00 7.85
C ALA A 275 -5.66 4.07 7.08
N SER A 276 -6.70 3.63 6.36
CA SER A 276 -7.42 4.54 5.50
C SER A 276 -7.99 5.63 6.39
N ASP A 277 -8.17 6.83 5.86
CA ASP A 277 -8.84 7.89 6.61
C ASP A 277 -10.18 7.38 7.19
N ASP A 278 -10.86 6.45 6.50
CA ASP A 278 -12.07 5.79 7.01
C ASP A 278 -11.84 4.98 8.28
N GLU A 279 -10.80 4.15 8.34
CA GLU A 279 -10.47 3.38 9.54
C GLU A 279 -10.06 4.28 10.71
N LEU A 280 -9.28 5.33 10.42
CA LEU A 280 -8.84 6.30 11.41
C LEU A 280 -10.03 7.08 11.98
N PHE A 281 -10.91 7.62 11.14
CA PHE A 281 -12.09 8.35 11.60
C PHE A 281 -13.12 7.43 12.27
N ALA A 282 -13.27 6.18 11.81
CA ALA A 282 -14.10 5.20 12.49
C ALA A 282 -13.57 4.88 13.89
N GLN A 283 -12.25 4.79 14.07
CA GLN A 283 -11.65 4.59 15.38
C GLN A 283 -11.83 5.81 16.29
N LEU A 284 -11.62 7.02 15.77
CA LEU A 284 -11.90 8.27 16.49
C LEU A 284 -13.35 8.28 17.00
N ARG A 285 -14.31 7.99 16.11
CA ARG A 285 -15.72 7.91 16.48
C ARG A 285 -15.98 6.88 17.59
N ARG A 286 -15.33 5.71 17.55
CA ARG A 286 -15.44 4.69 18.61
C ARG A 286 -14.94 5.20 19.95
N TRP A 287 -13.79 5.89 20.00
CA TRP A 287 -13.27 6.47 21.24
C TRP A 287 -14.20 7.56 21.79
N ARG A 288 -14.67 8.46 20.93
CA ARG A 288 -15.59 9.53 21.31
C ARG A 288 -16.94 8.99 21.81
N ALA A 289 -17.50 7.98 21.14
CA ALA A 289 -18.72 7.30 21.59
C ALA A 289 -18.56 6.56 22.93
N ALA A 290 -17.33 6.13 23.26
CA ALA A 290 -17.00 5.54 24.56
C ALA A 290 -16.72 6.59 25.66
N GLY A 291 -16.92 7.88 25.37
CA GLY A 291 -16.68 8.98 26.32
C GLY A 291 -15.21 9.35 26.52
N ARG A 292 -14.30 8.83 25.68
CA ARG A 292 -12.85 9.06 25.81
C ARG A 292 -12.43 10.34 25.11
N GLY A 293 -11.45 11.05 25.70
CA GLY A 293 -10.76 12.16 25.05
C GLY A 293 -9.99 11.68 23.82
N ALA A 294 -10.03 12.46 22.73
CA ALA A 294 -9.26 12.15 21.52
C ALA A 294 -8.77 13.42 20.83
N ALA A 295 -7.61 13.31 20.18
CA ALA A 295 -6.97 14.33 19.38
C ALA A 295 -6.59 13.79 18.00
N LEU A 296 -6.51 14.69 17.03
CA LEU A 296 -6.06 14.42 15.68
C LEU A 296 -4.80 15.25 15.44
N ALA A 297 -3.73 14.56 15.04
CA ALA A 297 -2.50 15.18 14.57
C ALA A 297 -2.40 15.06 13.05
N THR A 298 -2.16 16.16 12.36
CA THR A 298 -2.13 16.24 10.89
C THR A 298 -0.79 16.82 10.42
N VAL A 299 -0.15 16.18 9.45
CA VAL A 299 1.00 16.76 8.75
C VAL A 299 0.53 17.95 7.91
N VAL A 300 0.88 19.17 8.29
CA VAL A 300 0.42 20.39 7.60
C VAL A 300 1.45 20.98 6.65
N LYS A 301 2.72 20.59 6.82
CA LYS A 301 3.80 21.04 5.94
C LYS A 301 4.98 20.08 5.96
N THR A 302 5.63 19.91 4.82
CA THR A 302 6.85 19.10 4.69
C THR A 302 7.95 19.84 3.95
N TRP A 303 9.21 19.57 4.29
CA TRP A 303 10.39 20.02 3.56
C TRP A 303 11.39 18.90 3.36
N GLY A 304 12.01 18.85 2.19
CA GLY A 304 12.91 17.76 1.82
C GLY A 304 12.18 16.42 1.76
N SER A 305 12.92 15.33 1.99
CA SER A 305 12.36 13.98 2.00
C SER A 305 11.57 13.75 3.29
N SER A 306 10.24 13.87 3.24
CA SER A 306 9.35 13.49 4.36
C SER A 306 8.83 12.07 4.18
N PRO A 307 8.74 11.24 5.25
CA PRO A 307 8.23 9.87 5.15
C PRO A 307 6.72 9.81 4.89
N ARG A 308 6.01 10.88 5.25
CA ARG A 308 4.55 11.01 5.11
C ARG A 308 4.22 12.33 4.40
N PRO A 309 3.26 12.32 3.46
CA PRO A 309 2.83 13.53 2.77
C PRO A 309 1.97 14.44 3.66
N GLU A 310 1.83 15.70 3.25
CA GLU A 310 0.86 16.63 3.81
C GLU A 310 -0.56 16.05 3.78
N GLY A 311 -1.27 16.19 4.90
CA GLY A 311 -2.59 15.62 5.14
C GLY A 311 -2.58 14.24 5.82
N SER A 312 -1.40 13.65 6.07
CA SER A 312 -1.30 12.41 6.85
C SER A 312 -1.72 12.63 8.29
N HIS A 313 -2.47 11.68 8.83
CA HIS A 313 -3.07 11.78 10.16
C HIS A 313 -2.52 10.76 11.16
N LEU A 314 -2.51 11.15 12.43
CA LEU A 314 -2.34 10.30 13.60
C LEU A 314 -3.44 10.66 14.60
N ALA A 315 -4.36 9.73 14.84
CA ALA A 315 -5.39 9.86 15.85
C ALA A 315 -4.87 9.30 17.17
N VAL A 316 -5.04 10.05 18.26
CA VAL A 316 -4.54 9.70 19.59
C VAL A 316 -5.68 9.82 20.59
N GLU A 317 -5.77 8.86 21.49
CA GLU A 317 -6.73 8.82 22.58
C GLU A 317 -6.05 9.19 23.91
N GLU A 318 -6.81 9.66 24.91
CA GLU A 318 -6.30 10.21 26.17
C GLU A 318 -5.34 9.27 26.95
N GLY A 319 -5.57 7.95 26.90
CA GLY A 319 -4.70 6.91 27.46
C GLY A 319 -3.47 6.55 26.60
N GLY A 320 -3.25 7.23 25.48
CA GLY A 320 -2.08 7.05 24.60
C GLY A 320 -2.25 6.00 23.50
N ALA A 321 -3.43 5.38 23.39
CA ALA A 321 -3.72 4.52 22.24
C ALA A 321 -3.79 5.36 20.95
N PHE A 322 -3.25 4.87 19.84
CA PHE A 322 -3.19 5.64 18.59
C PHE A 322 -3.43 4.80 17.33
N VAL A 323 -3.84 5.46 16.25
CA VAL A 323 -4.00 4.90 14.90
C VAL A 323 -3.53 5.92 13.86
N GLY A 324 -2.87 5.47 12.81
CA GLY A 324 -2.28 6.36 11.79
C GLY A 324 -0.81 6.64 12.05
N SER A 325 -0.24 7.58 11.31
CA SER A 325 1.18 7.91 11.40
C SER A 325 1.49 9.21 10.66
N VAL A 326 2.38 10.02 11.25
CA VAL A 326 2.85 11.30 10.70
C VAL A 326 4.31 11.25 10.23
N SER A 327 5.07 10.20 10.58
CA SER A 327 6.47 10.03 10.11
C SER A 327 6.90 8.58 9.84
N GLY A 328 6.07 7.59 10.13
CA GLY A 328 6.40 6.18 10.02
C GLY A 328 7.16 5.61 11.23
N GLY A 329 7.22 6.32 12.35
CA GLY A 329 7.76 5.82 13.63
C GLY A 329 8.83 6.68 14.31
N CYS A 330 9.28 7.79 13.69
CA CYS A 330 10.37 8.61 14.22
C CYS A 330 9.92 9.60 15.30
N ILE A 331 8.77 10.26 15.10
CA ILE A 331 8.29 11.36 15.97
C ILE A 331 6.95 11.05 16.66
N GLU A 332 6.36 9.88 16.42
CA GLU A 332 5.03 9.49 16.91
C GLU A 332 4.93 9.60 18.43
N GLY A 333 5.96 9.20 19.19
CA GLY A 333 5.97 9.30 20.65
C GLY A 333 5.86 10.74 21.15
N ALA A 334 6.57 11.68 20.52
CA ALA A 334 6.51 13.10 20.87
C ALA A 334 5.13 13.68 20.52
N VAL A 335 4.61 13.34 19.34
CA VAL A 335 3.27 13.80 18.90
C VAL A 335 2.16 13.23 19.79
N ILE A 336 2.27 11.99 20.26
CA ILE A 336 1.31 11.40 21.21
C ILE A 336 1.30 12.17 22.54
N GLY A 337 2.48 12.52 23.07
CA GLY A 337 2.56 13.33 24.31
C GLY A 337 1.87 14.69 24.17
N GLU A 338 2.12 15.40 23.07
CA GLU A 338 1.47 16.68 22.78
C GLU A 338 -0.03 16.55 22.51
N ALA A 339 -0.46 15.44 21.90
CA ALA A 339 -1.87 15.15 21.70
C ALA A 339 -2.61 14.90 23.02
N GLN A 340 -2.00 14.18 23.96
CA GLN A 340 -2.56 14.02 25.31
C GLN A 340 -2.68 15.36 26.05
N ALA A 341 -1.68 16.23 25.91
CA ALA A 341 -1.72 17.57 26.47
C ALA A 341 -2.85 18.42 25.85
N ALA A 342 -3.03 18.35 24.51
CA ALA A 342 -4.13 19.01 23.80
C ALA A 342 -5.52 18.50 24.18
N ILE A 343 -5.65 17.22 24.51
CA ILE A 343 -6.90 16.67 25.05
C ILE A 343 -7.20 17.28 26.42
N ALA A 344 -6.19 17.43 27.28
CA ALA A 344 -6.34 17.88 28.66
C ALA A 344 -6.67 19.38 28.76
N ASP A 345 -5.98 20.25 28.00
CA ASP A 345 -6.16 21.71 28.06
C ASP A 345 -7.08 22.28 26.96
N GLY A 346 -7.41 21.47 25.95
CA GLY A 346 -8.25 21.87 24.82
C GLY A 346 -7.58 22.83 23.83
N GLN A 347 -6.27 23.08 23.95
CA GLN A 347 -5.55 24.02 23.09
C GLN A 347 -4.89 23.32 21.89
N PRO A 348 -5.01 23.86 20.67
CA PRO A 348 -4.30 23.33 19.51
C PRO A 348 -2.81 23.66 19.59
N ARG A 349 -1.99 22.86 18.91
CA ARG A 349 -0.52 22.99 18.89
C ARG A 349 0.01 22.81 17.48
N LEU A 350 0.96 23.65 17.10
CA LEU A 350 1.73 23.46 15.87
C LEU A 350 3.16 23.04 16.25
N LEU A 351 3.50 21.80 15.93
CA LEU A 351 4.78 21.19 16.24
C LEU A 351 5.67 21.22 15.00
N GLU A 352 6.96 21.52 15.15
CA GLU A 352 7.95 21.43 14.08
C GLU A 352 9.02 20.42 14.48
N PHE A 353 9.26 19.44 13.60
CA PHE A 353 10.28 18.42 13.78
C PHE A 353 11.26 18.48 12.61
N GLY A 354 12.56 18.36 12.91
CA GLY A 354 13.62 18.42 11.93
C GLY A 354 14.83 17.59 12.31
N VAL A 355 15.88 17.68 11.50
CA VAL A 355 17.18 17.12 11.85
C VAL A 355 17.75 17.94 13.00
N SER A 356 17.95 17.31 14.16
CA SER A 356 18.68 17.92 15.27
C SER A 356 20.16 18.05 14.86
N ASP A 357 20.70 19.26 14.79
CA ASP A 357 22.15 19.45 14.86
C ASP A 357 22.67 18.81 16.16
N GLU A 358 23.91 18.30 16.14
CA GLU A 358 24.57 17.44 17.14
C GLU A 358 24.69 17.99 18.59
N ARG A 359 23.89 18.97 19.01
CA ARG A 359 23.89 19.53 20.37
C ARG A 359 22.52 19.59 21.07
N ALA A 360 21.45 19.06 20.49
CA ALA A 360 20.17 18.91 21.16
C ALA A 360 19.72 17.43 21.14
N TRP A 361 19.50 16.85 22.30
CA TRP A 361 18.92 15.51 22.52
C TRP A 361 17.40 15.54 22.22
N GLU A 362 17.00 15.98 21.03
CA GLU A 362 15.59 16.04 20.64
C GLU A 362 15.27 15.12 19.46
N VAL A 363 14.07 14.53 19.55
CA VAL A 363 13.52 13.49 18.67
C VAL A 363 13.49 13.99 17.21
N GLY A 364 14.42 13.50 16.39
CA GLY A 364 14.60 13.93 15.00
C GLY A 364 14.06 12.94 13.96
N LEU A 365 13.84 13.44 12.73
CA LEU A 365 13.44 12.62 11.58
C LEU A 365 14.65 11.86 10.99
N ALA A 366 14.54 10.54 10.84
CA ALA A 366 15.62 9.71 10.27
C ALA A 366 15.90 9.96 8.78
N CYS A 367 14.97 10.58 8.06
CA CYS A 367 15.01 10.77 6.60
C CYS A 367 15.63 12.10 6.14
N GLY A 368 16.18 12.90 7.06
CA GLY A 368 16.83 14.18 6.73
C GLY A 368 15.87 15.32 6.37
N GLY A 369 14.56 15.12 6.47
CA GLY A 369 13.52 16.12 6.19
C GLY A 369 13.11 16.93 7.41
N ARG A 370 12.22 17.91 7.20
CA ARG A 370 11.47 18.62 8.25
C ARG A 370 9.97 18.44 8.04
N VAL A 371 9.22 18.40 9.12
CA VAL A 371 7.76 18.29 9.09
C VAL A 371 7.13 19.21 10.13
N GLN A 372 6.00 19.82 9.77
CA GLN A 372 5.12 20.46 10.74
C GLN A 372 3.86 19.63 10.92
N VAL A 373 3.52 19.39 12.19
CA VAL A 373 2.36 18.61 12.61
C VAL A 373 1.45 19.50 13.44
N PHE A 374 0.21 19.67 13.00
CA PHE A 374 -0.81 20.37 13.76
C PHE A 374 -1.61 19.37 14.59
N VAL A 375 -1.74 19.61 15.89
CA VAL A 375 -2.42 18.73 16.84
C VAL A 375 -3.60 19.47 17.45
N GLU A 376 -4.77 18.86 17.39
CA GLU A 376 -6.01 19.44 17.89
C GLU A 376 -6.91 18.40 18.57
N ARG A 377 -7.70 18.83 19.53
CA ARG A 377 -8.77 18.01 20.10
C ARG A 377 -9.85 17.77 19.06
N VAL A 378 -10.39 16.55 19.02
CA VAL A 378 -11.46 16.20 18.07
C VAL A 378 -12.77 16.90 18.43
N ASN A 379 -13.33 17.59 17.44
CA ASN A 379 -14.72 18.06 17.42
C ASN A 379 -15.65 16.98 16.82
N ASP A 380 -16.64 16.53 17.59
CA ASP A 380 -17.53 15.41 17.22
C ASP A 380 -18.45 15.73 16.05
N GLU A 381 -19.08 16.91 16.05
CA GLU A 381 -20.01 17.34 15.00
C GLU A 381 -19.32 17.36 13.63
N ARG A 382 -18.08 17.86 13.60
CA ARG A 382 -17.26 17.89 12.39
C ARG A 382 -16.90 16.49 11.89
N ILE A 383 -16.49 15.58 12.78
CA ILE A 383 -16.14 14.21 12.37
C ILE A 383 -17.37 13.49 11.82
N GLU A 384 -18.53 13.65 12.44
CA GLU A 384 -19.78 13.07 11.92
C GLU A 384 -20.15 13.66 10.56
N ARG A 385 -20.00 14.98 10.37
CA ARG A 385 -20.25 15.61 9.07
C ARG A 385 -19.27 15.11 8.00
N LEU A 386 -17.97 15.04 8.32
CA LEU A 386 -16.95 14.49 7.42
C LEU A 386 -17.28 13.04 7.03
N LEU A 387 -17.61 12.19 8.01
CA LEU A 387 -17.97 10.79 7.77
C LEU A 387 -19.25 10.67 6.92
N ALA A 388 -20.24 11.53 7.13
CA ALA A 388 -21.47 11.55 6.34
C ALA A 388 -21.22 11.91 4.87
N GLU A 389 -20.39 12.93 4.61
CA GLU A 389 -20.01 13.32 3.25
C GLU A 389 -19.22 12.19 2.56
N ARG A 390 -18.25 11.61 3.25
CA ARG A 390 -17.44 10.50 2.73
C ARG A 390 -18.27 9.23 2.48
N ALA A 391 -19.19 8.87 3.37
CA ALA A 391 -20.11 7.76 3.19
C ALA A 391 -21.04 7.97 1.98
N ALA A 392 -21.42 9.22 1.72
CA ALA A 392 -22.17 9.60 0.52
C ALA A 392 -21.31 9.75 -0.74
N LYS A 393 -20.00 9.42 -0.67
CA LYS A 393 -19.00 9.61 -1.73
C LYS A 393 -18.93 11.05 -2.25
N ARG A 394 -19.26 12.04 -1.42
CA ARG A 394 -19.20 13.45 -1.78
C ARG A 394 -17.84 14.03 -1.37
N PRO A 395 -17.16 14.76 -2.27
CA PRO A 395 -15.92 15.44 -1.95
C PRO A 395 -16.12 16.49 -0.85
N VAL A 396 -15.19 16.54 0.09
CA VAL A 396 -15.25 17.47 1.23
C VAL A 396 -13.86 17.94 1.61
N THR A 397 -13.74 19.19 2.04
CA THR A 397 -12.47 19.77 2.52
C THR A 397 -12.64 20.34 3.91
N ILE A 398 -11.68 20.09 4.80
CA ILE A 398 -11.57 20.79 6.08
C ILE A 398 -10.45 21.82 5.95
N VAL A 399 -10.79 23.08 6.20
CA VAL A 399 -9.84 24.18 6.28
C VAL A 399 -9.62 24.53 7.74
N THR A 400 -8.37 24.48 8.19
CA THR A 400 -7.97 24.79 9.57
C THR A 400 -7.05 26.00 9.58
N ARG A 401 -7.35 26.98 10.44
CA ARG A 401 -6.40 28.05 10.78
C ARG A 401 -5.44 27.55 11.85
N LEU A 402 -4.16 27.51 11.53
CA LEU A 402 -3.13 26.89 12.37
C LEU A 402 -2.79 27.72 13.63
N ALA A 403 -3.28 28.96 13.72
CA ALA A 403 -3.02 29.84 14.86
C ALA A 403 -3.92 29.53 16.08
N ASP A 404 -5.18 29.17 15.83
CA ASP A 404 -6.22 29.05 16.85
C ASP A 404 -7.10 27.79 16.70
N GLY A 405 -6.88 27.00 15.63
CA GLY A 405 -7.69 25.81 15.34
C GLY A 405 -9.08 26.10 14.78
N ALA A 406 -9.42 27.36 14.48
CA ALA A 406 -10.70 27.71 13.86
C ALA A 406 -10.83 27.05 12.48
N GLN A 407 -12.03 26.54 12.18
CA GLN A 407 -12.23 25.65 11.03
C GLN A 407 -13.45 25.99 10.19
N ALA A 408 -13.35 25.60 8.91
CA ALA A 408 -14.48 25.50 8.00
C ALA A 408 -14.47 24.15 7.30
N LEU A 409 -15.63 23.51 7.23
CA LEU A 409 -15.91 22.37 6.36
C LEU A 409 -16.57 22.87 5.09
N VAL A 410 -16.02 22.49 3.94
CA VAL A 410 -16.50 22.87 2.61
C VAL A 410 -16.97 21.61 1.89
N ALA A 411 -18.27 21.54 1.60
CA ALA A 411 -18.90 20.44 0.87
C ALA A 411 -19.76 21.01 -0.28
N GLY A 412 -19.23 20.95 -1.51
CA GLY A 412 -19.84 21.66 -2.64
C GLY A 412 -19.81 23.18 -2.43
N ASP A 413 -20.98 23.80 -2.44
CA ASP A 413 -21.14 25.24 -2.15
C ASP A 413 -21.51 25.53 -0.68
N GLU A 414 -21.74 24.49 0.12
CA GLU A 414 -22.01 24.62 1.55
C GLU A 414 -20.71 24.81 2.33
N ILE A 415 -20.74 25.75 3.27
CA ILE A 415 -19.63 26.04 4.19
C ILE A 415 -20.19 26.07 5.60
N ALA A 416 -19.62 25.26 6.48
CA ALA A 416 -20.01 25.18 7.88
C ALA A 416 -18.78 25.40 8.78
N GLY A 417 -18.97 26.05 9.93
CA GLY A 417 -17.92 26.32 10.92
C GLY A 417 -17.62 27.80 11.13
N ASP A 418 -16.60 28.07 11.93
CA ASP A 418 -16.29 29.41 12.47
C ASP A 418 -15.35 30.22 11.57
N LEU A 419 -14.83 29.62 10.50
CA LEU A 419 -13.87 30.24 9.60
C LEU A 419 -14.54 30.74 8.31
N ALA A 420 -14.51 32.06 8.09
CA ALA A 420 -14.91 32.64 6.81
C ALA A 420 -13.83 32.43 5.73
N LEU A 421 -14.25 32.01 4.52
CA LEU A 421 -13.38 31.77 3.37
C LEU A 421 -13.67 32.76 2.24
N THR A 422 -12.62 33.31 1.61
CA THR A 422 -12.76 34.22 0.47
C THR A 422 -13.15 33.47 -0.80
N ALA A 423 -13.56 34.19 -1.85
CA ALA A 423 -13.89 33.58 -3.14
C ALA A 423 -12.68 32.87 -3.76
N GLU A 424 -11.50 33.47 -3.67
CA GLU A 424 -10.24 32.92 -4.18
C GLU A 424 -9.86 31.63 -3.45
N GLN A 425 -10.02 31.60 -2.12
CA GLN A 425 -9.75 30.41 -1.32
C GLN A 425 -10.70 29.26 -1.65
N ARG A 426 -11.98 29.55 -1.89
CA ARG A 426 -12.96 28.53 -2.31
C ARG A 426 -12.61 27.93 -3.66
N GLU A 427 -12.19 28.76 -4.61
CA GLU A 427 -11.77 28.26 -5.92
C GLU A 427 -10.51 27.42 -5.84
N GLU A 428 -9.55 27.83 -5.01
CA GLU A 428 -8.35 27.05 -4.73
C GLU A 428 -8.67 25.68 -4.11
N ILE A 429 -9.62 25.64 -3.17
CA ILE A 429 -10.10 24.40 -2.55
C ILE A 429 -10.73 23.48 -3.60
N ARG A 430 -11.61 24.01 -4.47
CA ARG A 430 -12.21 23.23 -5.57
C ARG A 430 -11.15 22.67 -6.52
N ARG A 431 -10.11 23.45 -6.83
CA ARG A 431 -8.97 22.99 -7.63
C ARG A 431 -8.22 21.84 -6.97
N ARG A 432 -7.91 21.97 -5.69
CA ARG A 432 -7.17 20.97 -4.92
C ARG A 432 -7.95 19.67 -4.73
N LEU A 433 -9.25 19.77 -4.48
CA LEU A 433 -10.13 18.63 -4.28
C LEU A 433 -10.21 17.73 -5.53
N ARG A 434 -10.09 18.30 -6.74
CA ARG A 434 -9.99 17.53 -8.01
C ARG A 434 -8.78 16.59 -8.08
N SER A 435 -7.66 17.02 -7.50
CA SER A 435 -6.39 16.29 -7.50
C SER A 435 -6.09 15.60 -6.17
N ASP A 436 -7.05 15.62 -5.23
CA ASP A 436 -6.89 15.15 -3.85
C ASP A 436 -5.66 15.75 -3.13
N LYS A 437 -5.32 16.99 -3.48
CA LYS A 437 -4.09 17.62 -3.00
C LYS A 437 -4.35 18.48 -1.77
N SER A 438 -3.92 18.00 -0.60
CA SER A 438 -3.92 18.80 0.62
C SER A 438 -2.74 19.77 0.67
N GLY A 439 -2.83 20.83 1.47
CA GLY A 439 -1.73 21.77 1.66
C GLY A 439 -2.13 23.13 2.21
N ALA A 440 -1.14 24.01 2.40
CA ALA A 440 -1.36 25.38 2.88
C ALA A 440 -2.14 26.25 1.87
N LEU A 441 -3.07 27.08 2.36
CA LEU A 441 -3.77 28.12 1.59
C LEU A 441 -3.19 29.49 1.93
N GLU A 442 -3.11 30.37 0.93
CA GLU A 442 -2.72 31.76 1.15
C GLU A 442 -3.81 32.52 1.93
N SER A 443 -3.39 33.29 2.93
CA SER A 443 -4.27 34.16 3.70
C SER A 443 -3.47 35.30 4.34
N SER A 444 -4.09 36.49 4.38
CA SER A 444 -3.60 37.66 5.12
C SER A 444 -3.79 37.55 6.64
N GLY A 445 -4.66 36.65 7.11
CA GLY A 445 -5.06 36.49 8.51
C GLY A 445 -4.37 35.35 9.27
N GLY A 446 -3.29 34.77 8.72
CA GLY A 446 -2.55 33.65 9.32
C GLY A 446 -2.47 32.42 8.43
N ALA A 447 -1.71 31.40 8.84
CA ALA A 447 -1.54 30.18 8.05
C ALA A 447 -2.81 29.32 8.07
N LEU A 448 -3.37 29.03 6.89
CA LEU A 448 -4.48 28.11 6.69
C LEU A 448 -3.98 26.81 6.07
N PHE A 449 -4.55 25.68 6.46
CA PHE A 449 -4.30 24.37 5.84
C PHE A 449 -5.60 23.75 5.35
N ALA A 450 -5.64 23.31 4.10
CA ALA A 450 -6.77 22.61 3.51
C ALA A 450 -6.48 21.12 3.40
N ARG A 451 -7.21 20.30 4.17
CA ARG A 451 -7.25 18.85 4.03
C ARG A 451 -8.40 18.45 3.11
N CYS A 452 -8.07 18.01 1.90
CA CYS A 452 -9.03 17.60 0.89
C CYS A 452 -9.33 16.09 1.00
N TYR A 453 -10.60 15.71 0.95
CA TYR A 453 -11.03 14.32 0.86
C TYR A 453 -11.81 14.15 -0.44
N ALA A 454 -11.07 13.84 -1.51
CA ALA A 454 -11.66 13.61 -2.82
C ALA A 454 -12.40 12.27 -2.89
N SER A 455 -13.46 12.19 -3.69
CA SER A 455 -13.98 10.91 -4.15
C SER A 455 -13.15 10.38 -5.32
N ALA A 456 -13.23 9.08 -5.59
CA ALA A 456 -12.62 8.48 -6.78
C ALA A 456 -13.07 9.25 -8.03
N PRO A 457 -12.14 9.62 -8.93
CA PRO A 457 -12.48 10.35 -10.13
C PRO A 457 -13.34 9.47 -11.04
N ARG A 458 -14.33 10.05 -11.71
CA ARG A 458 -15.24 9.31 -12.59
C ARG A 458 -14.95 9.66 -14.04
N MET A 459 -14.99 8.66 -14.93
CA MET A 459 -14.98 8.88 -16.37
C MET A 459 -16.28 8.34 -16.96
N VAL A 460 -17.13 9.26 -17.43
CA VAL A 460 -18.37 8.92 -18.13
C VAL A 460 -18.14 9.04 -19.62
N ILE A 461 -18.33 7.95 -20.34
CA ILE A 461 -18.06 7.84 -21.79
C ILE A 461 -19.37 7.60 -22.52
N VAL A 462 -19.71 8.48 -23.46
CA VAL A 462 -20.89 8.32 -24.32
C VAL A 462 -20.48 7.76 -25.68
N GLY A 463 -21.01 6.59 -26.01
CA GLY A 463 -20.68 5.81 -27.20
C GLY A 463 -19.74 4.65 -26.89
N ALA A 464 -20.18 3.42 -27.13
CA ALA A 464 -19.47 2.16 -26.92
C ALA A 464 -18.73 1.70 -28.21
N VAL A 465 -18.02 2.62 -28.86
CA VAL A 465 -17.27 2.39 -30.10
C VAL A 465 -15.91 1.72 -29.86
N HIS A 466 -15.13 1.45 -30.91
CA HIS A 466 -13.83 0.78 -30.79
C HIS A 466 -12.80 1.57 -29.97
N ILE A 467 -12.84 2.91 -29.98
CA ILE A 467 -11.97 3.74 -29.11
C ILE A 467 -12.33 3.49 -27.64
N THR A 468 -13.62 3.37 -27.31
CA THR A 468 -14.11 3.10 -25.94
C THR A 468 -13.62 1.76 -25.40
N GLN A 469 -13.50 0.74 -26.26
CA GLN A 469 -12.97 -0.57 -25.86
C GLN A 469 -11.52 -0.50 -25.41
N ALA A 470 -10.72 0.44 -25.94
CA ALA A 470 -9.37 0.70 -25.48
C ALA A 470 -9.33 1.68 -24.30
N LEU A 471 -10.12 2.76 -24.35
CA LEU A 471 -10.11 3.82 -23.35
C LEU A 471 -10.63 3.37 -21.99
N ALA A 472 -11.75 2.64 -21.95
CA ALA A 472 -12.39 2.25 -20.70
C ALA A 472 -11.47 1.43 -19.76
N PRO A 473 -10.79 0.35 -20.22
CA PRO A 473 -9.86 -0.38 -19.36
C PRO A 473 -8.64 0.47 -19.00
N MET A 474 -8.12 1.32 -19.90
CA MET A 474 -7.00 2.21 -19.59
C MET A 474 -7.37 3.24 -18.50
N ALA A 475 -8.57 3.81 -18.57
CA ALA A 475 -9.06 4.75 -17.57
C ALA A 475 -9.29 4.06 -16.21
N ALA A 476 -9.86 2.85 -16.20
CA ALA A 476 -9.99 2.05 -14.98
C ALA A 476 -8.62 1.75 -14.35
N MET A 477 -7.63 1.33 -15.15
CA MET A 477 -6.26 1.13 -14.68
C MET A 477 -5.60 2.41 -14.15
N ALA A 478 -5.98 3.58 -14.67
CA ALA A 478 -5.53 4.88 -14.18
C ALA A 478 -6.29 5.37 -12.93
N GLY A 479 -7.17 4.55 -12.37
CA GLY A 479 -7.90 4.83 -11.12
C GLY A 479 -9.23 5.57 -11.29
N PHE A 480 -9.81 5.57 -12.50
CA PHE A 480 -11.15 6.14 -12.72
C PHE A 480 -12.25 5.10 -12.51
N GLU A 481 -13.34 5.49 -11.84
CA GLU A 481 -14.61 4.77 -11.92
C GLU A 481 -15.22 5.04 -13.31
N VAL A 482 -15.28 4.02 -14.17
CA VAL A 482 -15.71 4.18 -15.58
C VAL A 482 -17.16 3.75 -15.78
N VAL A 483 -17.94 4.62 -16.41
CA VAL A 483 -19.31 4.34 -16.86
C VAL A 483 -19.42 4.60 -18.35
N VAL A 484 -19.91 3.62 -19.11
CA VAL A 484 -20.16 3.74 -20.55
C VAL A 484 -21.66 3.80 -20.81
N ILE A 485 -22.09 4.78 -21.59
CA ILE A 485 -23.49 4.99 -21.99
C ILE A 485 -23.60 4.78 -23.50
N ASP A 486 -24.37 3.79 -23.94
CA ASP A 486 -24.72 3.64 -25.35
C ASP A 486 -26.08 2.93 -25.49
N PRO A 487 -27.13 3.60 -25.99
CA PRO A 487 -28.46 2.99 -26.12
C PRO A 487 -28.50 1.87 -27.17
N ARG A 488 -27.46 1.75 -28.02
CA ARG A 488 -27.36 0.69 -29.03
C ARG A 488 -26.81 -0.58 -28.37
N ARG A 489 -27.72 -1.46 -27.98
CA ARG A 489 -27.42 -2.75 -27.29
C ARG A 489 -26.32 -3.59 -27.96
N ALA A 490 -26.19 -3.55 -29.28
CA ALA A 490 -25.13 -4.27 -30.01
C ALA A 490 -23.71 -3.76 -29.71
N PHE A 491 -23.57 -2.53 -29.20
CA PHE A 491 -22.30 -1.93 -28.81
C PHE A 491 -22.04 -2.06 -27.31
N ALA A 492 -23.08 -1.93 -26.50
CA ALA A 492 -23.07 -2.00 -25.04
C ALA A 492 -23.18 -3.45 -24.51
N THR A 493 -22.17 -4.29 -24.79
CA THR A 493 -22.12 -5.69 -24.30
C THR A 493 -20.95 -5.94 -23.37
N ALA A 494 -21.13 -6.85 -22.40
CA ALA A 494 -20.07 -7.24 -21.45
C ALA A 494 -18.87 -7.91 -22.13
N GLU A 495 -19.07 -8.55 -23.29
CA GLU A 495 -17.98 -9.14 -24.09
C GLU A 495 -17.08 -8.07 -24.71
N ARG A 496 -17.67 -6.95 -25.16
CA ARG A 496 -16.92 -5.83 -25.76
C ARG A 496 -16.29 -4.92 -24.70
N LEU A 497 -16.90 -4.83 -23.52
CA LEU A 497 -16.49 -3.96 -22.42
C LEU A 497 -16.45 -4.75 -21.10
N PRO A 498 -15.51 -5.71 -20.95
CA PRO A 498 -15.43 -6.54 -19.75
C PRO A 498 -15.01 -5.70 -18.53
N GLY A 499 -15.69 -5.89 -17.40
CA GLY A 499 -15.36 -5.23 -16.13
C GLY A 499 -15.73 -3.74 -16.05
N VAL A 500 -16.47 -3.21 -17.03
CA VAL A 500 -16.88 -1.79 -17.07
C VAL A 500 -18.38 -1.69 -16.81
N THR A 501 -18.81 -0.65 -16.09
CA THR A 501 -20.25 -0.38 -15.91
C THR A 501 -20.82 0.16 -17.21
N VAL A 502 -21.81 -0.51 -17.79
CA VAL A 502 -22.44 -0.11 -19.06
C VAL A 502 -23.94 0.10 -18.86
N THR A 503 -24.48 1.20 -19.37
CA THR A 503 -25.92 1.45 -19.46
C THR A 503 -26.37 1.57 -20.92
N THR A 504 -27.58 1.06 -21.18
CA THR A 504 -28.26 1.13 -22.49
C THR A 504 -29.42 2.13 -22.50
N GLU A 505 -29.51 2.97 -21.47
CA GLU A 505 -30.40 4.13 -21.41
C GLU A 505 -29.93 5.22 -22.39
N TRP A 506 -30.81 6.16 -22.71
CA TRP A 506 -30.41 7.36 -23.44
C TRP A 506 -29.51 8.25 -22.58
N PRO A 507 -28.58 9.04 -23.17
CA PRO A 507 -27.63 9.82 -22.40
C PRO A 507 -28.26 10.81 -21.40
N ASP A 508 -29.32 11.51 -21.78
CA ASP A 508 -30.06 12.38 -20.88
C ASP A 508 -30.64 11.64 -19.66
N GLU A 509 -31.29 10.50 -19.88
CA GLU A 509 -31.84 9.65 -18.82
C GLU A 509 -30.75 9.09 -17.89
N ALA A 510 -29.71 8.52 -18.48
CA ALA A 510 -28.58 7.95 -17.75
C ALA A 510 -27.87 9.00 -16.90
N LEU A 511 -27.62 10.19 -17.45
CA LEU A 511 -26.87 11.24 -16.78
C LEU A 511 -27.67 11.90 -15.65
N ALA A 512 -29.00 12.02 -15.79
CA ALA A 512 -29.86 12.47 -14.71
C ALA A 512 -29.77 11.55 -13.47
N ARG A 513 -29.58 10.25 -13.67
CA ARG A 513 -29.41 9.26 -12.60
C ARG A 513 -27.98 9.17 -12.07
N ILE A 514 -26.98 9.17 -12.96
CA ILE A 514 -25.56 9.03 -12.60
C ILE A 514 -25.05 10.28 -11.86
N GLY A 515 -25.54 11.46 -12.25
CA GLY A 515 -25.10 12.75 -11.73
C GLY A 515 -23.68 13.12 -12.18
N LEU A 516 -23.49 14.39 -12.53
CA LEU A 516 -22.20 14.93 -12.95
C LEU A 516 -21.69 15.97 -11.96
N ASP A 517 -20.46 15.78 -11.49
CA ASP A 517 -19.83 16.63 -10.47
C ASP A 517 -18.41 17.07 -10.86
N ALA A 518 -17.76 17.80 -9.95
CA ALA A 518 -16.39 18.28 -10.11
C ALA A 518 -15.33 17.16 -10.23
N GLN A 519 -15.66 15.91 -9.90
CA GLN A 519 -14.77 14.75 -10.00
C GLN A 519 -14.99 13.98 -11.31
N THR A 520 -15.89 14.44 -12.18
CA THR A 520 -16.29 13.73 -13.38
C THR A 520 -15.64 14.30 -14.64
N ALA A 521 -15.01 13.42 -15.43
CA ALA A 521 -14.64 13.65 -16.82
C ALA A 521 -15.74 13.09 -17.73
N MET A 522 -16.33 13.94 -18.58
CA MET A 522 -17.26 13.54 -19.63
C MET A 522 -16.53 13.41 -20.96
N VAL A 523 -16.72 12.31 -21.68
CA VAL A 523 -16.12 12.09 -23.00
C VAL A 523 -17.17 11.55 -23.97
N THR A 524 -17.42 12.25 -25.08
CA THR A 524 -18.31 11.76 -26.14
C THR A 524 -17.50 11.19 -27.32
N LEU A 525 -17.76 9.92 -27.67
CA LEU A 525 -17.03 9.16 -28.69
C LEU A 525 -17.96 8.59 -29.77
N SER A 526 -19.25 8.99 -29.81
CA SER A 526 -20.24 8.34 -30.67
C SER A 526 -20.28 8.85 -32.11
N HIS A 527 -19.85 10.10 -32.35
CA HIS A 527 -20.06 10.87 -33.59
C HIS A 527 -21.53 11.11 -33.99
N ASP A 528 -22.48 10.70 -33.16
CA ASP A 528 -23.91 10.89 -33.40
C ASP A 528 -24.42 12.06 -32.54
N PRO A 529 -24.88 13.18 -33.13
CA PRO A 529 -25.47 14.29 -32.38
C PRO A 529 -26.61 13.87 -31.45
N LYS A 530 -27.36 12.82 -31.78
CA LYS A 530 -28.45 12.31 -30.93
C LYS A 530 -27.96 11.74 -29.60
N LEU A 531 -26.70 11.31 -29.54
CA LEU A 531 -26.07 10.79 -28.33
C LEU A 531 -25.13 11.83 -27.70
N ASP A 532 -24.31 12.48 -28.53
CA ASP A 532 -23.30 13.44 -28.09
C ASP A 532 -23.95 14.72 -27.52
N ASP A 533 -24.95 15.29 -28.19
CA ASP A 533 -25.45 16.61 -27.80
C ASP A 533 -26.17 16.60 -26.43
N PRO A 534 -27.07 15.64 -26.11
CA PRO A 534 -27.67 15.55 -24.78
C PRO A 534 -26.62 15.41 -23.67
N ALA A 535 -25.58 14.61 -23.93
CA ALA A 535 -24.49 14.42 -22.98
C ALA A 535 -23.65 15.69 -22.77
N LEU A 536 -23.36 16.42 -23.85
CA LEU A 536 -22.62 17.67 -23.79
C LEU A 536 -23.42 18.78 -23.11
N ILE A 537 -24.73 18.86 -23.34
CA ILE A 537 -25.63 19.80 -22.65
C ILE A 537 -25.57 19.55 -21.14
N ALA A 538 -25.78 18.31 -20.71
CA ALA A 538 -25.72 17.94 -19.30
C ALA A 538 -24.34 18.24 -18.66
N ALA A 539 -23.25 17.96 -19.39
CA ALA A 539 -21.90 18.22 -18.89
C ALA A 539 -21.54 19.72 -18.85
N LEU A 540 -22.01 20.52 -19.80
CA LEU A 540 -21.79 21.97 -19.81
C LEU A 540 -22.56 22.68 -18.70
N GLN A 541 -23.70 22.14 -18.30
CA GLN A 541 -24.50 22.62 -17.16
C GLN A 541 -23.98 22.11 -15.81
N SER A 542 -23.06 21.15 -15.80
CA SER A 542 -22.45 20.60 -14.59
C SER A 542 -21.06 21.18 -14.30
N GLN A 543 -20.51 20.77 -13.16
CA GLN A 543 -19.16 21.14 -12.74
C GLN A 543 -18.07 20.18 -13.24
N CYS A 544 -18.33 19.33 -14.25
CA CYS A 544 -17.33 18.42 -14.81
C CYS A 544 -15.97 19.09 -15.03
N PHE A 545 -14.90 18.49 -14.51
CA PHE A 545 -13.55 19.05 -14.64
C PHE A 545 -13.01 18.91 -16.06
N TYR A 546 -13.56 17.99 -16.85
CA TYR A 546 -13.18 17.75 -18.23
C TYR A 546 -14.41 17.41 -19.08
N ILE A 547 -14.51 18.02 -20.25
CA ILE A 547 -15.55 17.74 -21.25
C ILE A 547 -14.83 17.55 -22.59
N GLY A 548 -14.76 16.32 -23.07
CA GLY A 548 -14.09 15.96 -24.32
C GLY A 548 -15.09 15.49 -25.35
N ALA A 549 -14.88 15.85 -26.62
CA ALA A 549 -15.80 15.46 -27.68
C ALA A 549 -15.07 15.10 -28.97
N LEU A 550 -15.19 13.84 -29.38
CA LEU A 550 -14.55 13.27 -30.57
C LEU A 550 -15.03 13.97 -31.84
N GLY A 551 -14.13 14.20 -32.79
CA GLY A 551 -14.46 14.78 -34.09
C GLY A 551 -13.42 15.78 -34.57
N SER A 552 -13.28 15.88 -35.89
CA SER A 552 -12.45 16.89 -36.54
C SER A 552 -12.93 18.30 -36.24
N SER A 553 -12.10 19.31 -36.49
CA SER A 553 -12.46 20.73 -36.34
C SER A 553 -13.75 21.08 -37.10
N ARG A 554 -13.98 20.47 -38.27
CA ARG A 554 -15.22 20.61 -39.04
C ARG A 554 -16.44 20.03 -38.32
N THR A 555 -16.29 18.87 -37.67
CA THR A 555 -17.37 18.25 -36.89
C THR A 555 -17.67 19.08 -35.64
N HIS A 556 -16.63 19.60 -35.00
CA HIS A 556 -16.77 20.48 -33.85
C HIS A 556 -17.50 21.78 -34.21
N ALA A 557 -17.20 22.42 -35.35
CA ALA A 557 -17.91 23.63 -35.77
C ALA A 557 -19.44 23.43 -35.88
N LYS A 558 -19.87 22.28 -36.40
CA LYS A 558 -21.31 21.93 -36.45
C LYS A 558 -21.90 21.72 -35.06
N ARG A 559 -21.14 21.13 -34.14
CA ARG A 559 -21.53 20.95 -32.73
C ARG A 559 -21.68 22.30 -32.04
N VAL A 560 -20.74 23.24 -32.27
CA VAL A 560 -20.80 24.61 -31.74
C VAL A 560 -22.10 25.30 -32.15
N ALA A 561 -22.50 25.21 -33.43
CA ALA A 561 -23.76 25.79 -33.90
C ALA A 561 -24.97 25.24 -33.13
N ARG A 562 -25.10 23.91 -33.02
CA ARG A 562 -26.22 23.26 -32.31
C ARG A 562 -26.26 23.58 -30.82
N LEU A 563 -25.10 23.62 -30.15
CA LEU A 563 -25.02 23.99 -28.72
C LEU A 563 -25.29 25.48 -28.49
N THR A 564 -24.96 26.33 -29.45
CA THR A 564 -25.30 27.77 -29.42
C THR A 564 -26.81 27.97 -29.53
N GLU A 565 -27.46 27.24 -30.45
CA GLU A 565 -28.93 27.21 -30.58
C GLU A 565 -29.60 26.69 -29.30
N ALA A 566 -28.95 25.78 -28.57
CA ALA A 566 -29.38 25.31 -27.25
C ALA A 566 -29.09 26.28 -26.10
N GLY A 567 -28.58 27.49 -26.36
CA GLY A 567 -28.35 28.53 -25.36
C GLY A 567 -27.06 28.39 -24.54
N LEU A 568 -26.11 27.53 -24.96
CA LEU A 568 -24.89 27.23 -24.21
C LEU A 568 -23.63 27.90 -24.75
N ALA A 569 -23.77 28.96 -25.57
CA ALA A 569 -22.67 29.62 -26.26
C ALA A 569 -21.48 29.96 -25.34
N GLU A 570 -21.76 30.52 -24.16
CA GLU A 570 -20.79 30.90 -23.13
C GLU A 570 -19.99 29.71 -22.58
N ALA A 571 -20.59 28.52 -22.53
CA ALA A 571 -20.00 27.33 -21.91
C ALA A 571 -19.17 26.49 -22.91
N ILE A 572 -19.36 26.67 -24.23
CA ILE A 572 -18.68 25.92 -25.29
C ILE A 572 -17.15 25.87 -25.15
N PRO A 573 -16.42 26.93 -24.72
CA PRO A 573 -14.97 26.87 -24.54
C PRO A 573 -14.48 25.79 -23.56
N ARG A 574 -15.37 25.22 -22.71
CA ARG A 574 -15.06 24.08 -21.85
C ARG A 574 -14.86 22.77 -22.62
N ILE A 575 -15.38 22.67 -23.85
CA ILE A 575 -15.26 21.46 -24.67
C ILE A 575 -13.85 21.36 -25.27
N ARG A 576 -13.18 20.24 -25.04
CA ARG A 576 -11.96 19.83 -25.72
C ARG A 576 -12.31 19.04 -26.98
N ALA A 577 -12.22 19.71 -28.13
CA ALA A 577 -12.50 19.14 -29.44
C ALA A 577 -11.52 19.71 -30.50
N PRO A 578 -10.77 18.88 -31.25
CA PRO A 578 -10.71 17.41 -31.15
C PRO A 578 -10.31 16.94 -29.75
N VAL A 579 -10.87 15.79 -29.34
CA VAL A 579 -10.61 15.21 -28.03
C VAL A 579 -9.21 14.61 -27.97
N GLY A 580 -8.54 14.74 -26.83
CA GLY A 580 -7.19 14.21 -26.60
C GLY A 580 -6.06 15.16 -26.98
N LEU A 581 -4.85 14.84 -26.54
CA LEU A 581 -3.63 15.55 -26.94
C LEU A 581 -3.25 15.21 -28.38
N ASP A 582 -2.69 16.17 -29.11
CA ASP A 582 -2.17 15.90 -30.45
C ASP A 582 -0.84 15.12 -30.36
N LEU A 583 -0.96 13.78 -30.36
CA LEU A 583 0.16 12.84 -30.33
C LEU A 583 0.47 12.23 -31.70
N GLY A 584 -0.27 12.63 -32.76
CA GLY A 584 -0.12 12.10 -34.13
C GLY A 584 -0.67 10.68 -34.39
N GLY A 585 -1.12 9.97 -33.35
CA GLY A 585 -1.66 8.61 -33.44
C GLY A 585 -2.99 8.50 -34.17
N ARG A 586 -3.28 7.34 -34.76
CA ARG A 586 -4.47 7.11 -35.61
C ARG A 586 -5.26 5.86 -35.26
N SER A 587 -4.64 4.90 -34.57
CA SER A 587 -5.33 3.70 -34.11
C SER A 587 -6.25 4.02 -32.91
N PRO A 588 -7.30 3.21 -32.66
CA PRO A 588 -8.18 3.41 -31.51
C PRO A 588 -7.46 3.44 -30.16
N ALA A 589 -6.39 2.64 -30.00
CA ALA A 589 -5.60 2.59 -28.78
C ALA A 589 -4.74 3.87 -28.59
N GLU A 590 -4.12 4.38 -29.65
CA GLU A 590 -3.36 5.64 -29.57
C GLU A 590 -4.27 6.83 -29.28
N ILE A 591 -5.46 6.86 -29.89
CA ILE A 591 -6.48 7.87 -29.59
C ILE A 591 -6.91 7.76 -28.13
N ALA A 592 -7.15 6.55 -27.62
CA ALA A 592 -7.47 6.33 -26.21
C ALA A 592 -6.38 6.85 -25.27
N VAL A 593 -5.11 6.58 -25.56
CA VAL A 593 -3.97 7.13 -24.80
C VAL A 593 -3.95 8.66 -24.84
N SER A 594 -4.16 9.24 -26.03
CA SER A 594 -4.25 10.70 -26.21
C SER A 594 -5.38 11.34 -25.38
N VAL A 595 -6.56 10.72 -25.36
CA VAL A 595 -7.71 11.17 -24.57
C VAL A 595 -7.39 11.07 -23.08
N LEU A 596 -6.94 9.91 -22.61
CA LEU A 596 -6.62 9.70 -21.20
C LEU A 596 -5.52 10.66 -20.73
N ALA A 597 -4.49 10.91 -21.54
CA ALA A 597 -3.44 11.87 -21.23
C ALA A 597 -3.99 13.29 -21.05
N GLN A 598 -4.91 13.73 -21.92
CA GLN A 598 -5.55 15.05 -21.80
C GLN A 598 -6.46 15.14 -20.57
N VAL A 599 -7.20 14.07 -20.24
CA VAL A 599 -8.03 14.00 -19.03
C VAL A 599 -7.17 14.12 -17.77
N ILE A 600 -6.08 13.33 -17.70
CA ILE A 600 -5.14 13.38 -16.57
C ILE A 600 -4.51 14.77 -16.46
N GLN A 601 -4.06 15.35 -17.58
CA GLN A 601 -3.53 16.71 -17.60
C GLN A 601 -4.54 17.72 -17.04
N ALA A 602 -5.80 17.66 -17.47
CA ALA A 602 -6.86 18.56 -16.99
C ALA A 602 -7.12 18.41 -15.49
N ARG A 603 -7.03 17.19 -14.94
CA ARG A 603 -7.20 16.92 -13.51
C ARG A 603 -6.14 17.58 -12.63
N TYR A 604 -4.91 17.68 -13.12
CA TYR A 604 -3.76 18.22 -12.36
C TYR A 604 -3.32 19.62 -12.81
N SER A 605 -4.03 20.24 -13.76
CA SER A 605 -3.70 21.59 -14.23
C SER A 605 -3.93 22.63 -13.14
N LYS A 606 -3.01 23.59 -13.05
CA LYS A 606 -3.08 24.72 -12.12
C LYS A 606 -4.13 25.74 -12.56
#